data_AF-V3ZLS5-F1
#
_entry.id   AF-V3ZLS5-F1
#
_cell.length_a   1.000
_cell.length_b   1.000
_cell.length_c   1.000
_cell.angle_alpha   90.00
_cell.angle_beta   90.00
_cell.angle_gamma   90.00
#
_symmetry.space_group_name_H-M   'P 1'
#
loop_
_entity.id
_entity.type
_entity.pdbx_description
1 polymer ?
#
loop_
_entity_poly.entity_id
_entity_poly.type
_entity_poly.pdbx_seq_one_letter_code
_entity_poly.pdbx_strand_id
1 'polypeptide(L)'
;TWIQNHATLKCLVGIAPTGAITFLSDVYEGCISDKEITIRSGLAELLNPGDLVIADRGFLIRDILNPRKVELNIPPFLSGRDRLTPQEEILTKRIAWVGIHVERAIERMKKFKIIGTTIPLSLKPVASEIVHIIGFLVNYQSPLVK
;
A
#
# COMPACT_ATOMS: atom_id res chain seq x y z
N THR A 1 2.78 -3.76 -0.62
CA THR A 1 3.95 -3.73 0.29
C THR A 1 5.25 -3.59 -0.47
N TRP A 2 6.21 -2.78 0.01
CA TRP A 2 7.54 -2.66 -0.60
C TRP A 2 8.60 -3.59 -0.02
N ILE A 3 9.44 -4.14 -0.91
CA ILE A 3 10.59 -5.01 -0.62
C ILE A 3 11.79 -4.52 -1.47
N GLN A 4 12.96 -4.31 -0.86
CA GLN A 4 14.27 -4.04 -1.49
C GLN A 4 15.34 -4.89 -0.76
N ASN A 5 16.18 -5.65 -1.46
CA ASN A 5 17.05 -6.66 -0.81
C ASN A 5 18.43 -6.10 -0.37
N HIS A 6 18.96 -6.61 0.75
CA HIS A 6 20.06 -6.16 1.62
C HIS A 6 19.65 -5.10 2.67
N ALA A 7 19.27 -5.59 3.86
CA ALA A 7 18.61 -4.85 4.94
C ALA A 7 17.34 -4.13 4.45
N THR A 8 16.39 -4.92 3.96
CA THR A 8 15.11 -4.49 3.42
C THR A 8 14.43 -3.55 4.41
N LEU A 9 14.09 -2.34 3.97
CA LEU A 9 13.19 -1.46 4.69
C LEU A 9 11.81 -1.56 4.05
N LYS A 10 10.76 -1.49 4.86
CA LYS A 10 9.37 -1.69 4.45
C LYS A 10 8.49 -0.62 5.07
N CYS A 11 7.63 -0.03 4.25
CA CYS A 11 6.60 0.91 4.67
C CYS A 11 5.24 0.49 4.08
N LEU A 12 4.17 0.87 4.78
CA LEU A 12 2.80 0.75 4.32
C LEU A 12 2.40 2.03 3.62
N VAL A 13 1.85 1.90 2.41
CA VAL A 13 1.41 3.03 1.58
C VAL A 13 -0.08 2.87 1.34
N GLY A 14 -0.87 3.86 1.75
CA GLY A 14 -2.30 3.96 1.45
C GLY A 14 -2.54 5.04 0.40
N ILE A 15 -3.34 4.71 -0.61
CA ILE A 15 -3.63 5.58 -1.75
C ILE A 15 -5.14 5.62 -1.97
N ALA A 16 -5.67 6.82 -2.17
CA ALA A 16 -7.05 7.03 -2.56
C ALA A 16 -7.31 6.60 -4.00
N PRO A 17 -8.57 6.30 -4.39
CA PRO A 17 -8.93 6.02 -5.78
C PRO A 17 -8.57 7.14 -6.77
N THR A 18 -8.41 8.37 -6.27
CA THR A 18 -7.93 9.54 -7.05
C THR A 18 -6.44 9.50 -7.38
N GLY A 19 -5.70 8.50 -6.86
CA GLY A 19 -4.26 8.34 -7.01
C GLY A 19 -3.42 9.14 -6.01
N ALA A 20 -4.05 9.90 -5.10
CA ALA A 20 -3.32 10.60 -4.05
C ALA A 20 -2.84 9.62 -2.96
N ILE A 21 -1.59 9.76 -2.52
CA ILE A 21 -1.08 9.08 -1.31
C ILE A 21 -1.77 9.73 -0.11
N THR A 22 -2.59 8.97 0.60
CA THR A 22 -3.35 9.44 1.76
C THR A 22 -2.78 8.94 3.07
N PHE A 23 -1.91 7.93 3.02
CA PHE A 23 -1.30 7.36 4.20
C PHE A 23 0.11 6.84 3.91
N LEU A 24 1.03 7.11 4.82
CA LEU A 24 2.35 6.48 4.88
C LEU A 24 2.59 6.08 6.33
N SER A 25 3.07 4.85 6.54
CA SER A 25 3.60 4.46 7.84
C SER A 25 5.05 4.92 8.01
N ASP A 26 5.53 4.81 9.24
CA ASP A 26 6.95 4.71 9.50
C ASP A 26 7.61 3.57 8.70
N VAL A 27 8.94 3.67 8.61
CA VAL A 27 9.77 2.68 7.95
C VAL A 27 10.21 1.62 8.95
N TYR A 28 9.96 0.36 8.62
CA TYR A 28 10.28 -0.81 9.43
C TYR A 28 11.30 -1.70 8.73
N GLU A 29 11.88 -2.63 9.48
CA GLU A 29 12.68 -3.71 8.89
C GLU A 29 11.79 -4.65 8.08
N GLY A 30 12.29 -5.13 6.95
CA GLY A 30 11.49 -5.80 5.93
C GLY A 30 11.04 -7.21 6.29
N CYS A 31 11.49 -7.74 7.42
CA CYS A 31 10.95 -8.95 8.03
C CYS A 31 9.58 -8.71 8.69
N ILE A 32 9.14 -7.46 8.86
CA ILE A 32 7.82 -7.16 9.43
C ILE A 32 6.70 -7.71 8.53
N SER A 33 5.73 -8.37 9.15
CA SER A 33 4.57 -8.88 8.42
C SER A 33 3.64 -7.74 7.99
N ASP A 34 2.86 -7.96 6.93
CA ASP A 34 1.84 -7.01 6.47
C ASP A 34 0.77 -6.73 7.53
N LYS A 35 0.46 -7.74 8.35
CA LYS A 35 -0.45 -7.61 9.48
C LYS A 35 0.15 -6.74 10.59
N GLU A 36 1.40 -6.99 10.96
CA GLU A 36 2.07 -6.26 12.03
C GLU A 36 2.28 -4.79 11.68
N ILE A 37 2.70 -4.48 10.44
CA ILE A 37 2.85 -3.09 10.00
C ILE A 37 1.50 -2.35 10.00
N THR A 38 0.41 -3.03 9.66
CA THR A 38 -0.95 -2.44 9.70
C THR A 38 -1.35 -2.04 11.12
N ILE A 39 -1.04 -2.88 12.11
CA ILE A 39 -1.31 -2.58 13.53
C ILE A 39 -0.41 -1.44 14.02
N ARG A 40 0.91 -1.55 13.82
CA ARG A 40 1.87 -0.59 14.35
C ARG A 40 1.77 0.80 13.74
N SER A 41 1.37 0.87 12.48
CA SER A 41 1.25 2.13 11.75
C SER A 41 0.04 2.97 12.13
N GLY A 42 -0.91 2.41 12.90
CA GLY A 42 -2.13 3.11 13.28
C GLY A 42 -3.15 3.27 12.15
N LEU A 43 -2.96 2.58 11.00
CA LEU A 43 -3.86 2.72 9.85
C LEU A 43 -5.31 2.39 10.24
N ALA A 44 -5.52 1.34 11.02
CA ALA A 44 -6.85 0.88 11.39
C ALA A 44 -7.63 1.92 12.22
N GLU A 45 -6.92 2.70 13.03
CA GLU A 45 -7.45 3.78 13.87
C GLU A 45 -7.92 4.99 13.06
N LEU A 46 -7.36 5.19 11.86
CA LEU A 46 -7.70 6.29 10.97
C LEU A 46 -8.91 5.99 10.06
N LEU A 47 -9.32 4.71 9.96
CA LEU A 47 -10.42 4.29 9.12
C LEU A 47 -11.76 4.43 9.85
N ASN A 48 -12.77 4.85 9.11
CA ASN A 48 -14.13 5.02 9.61
C ASN A 48 -14.99 3.77 9.36
N PRO A 49 -15.98 3.50 10.22
CA PRO A 49 -17.00 2.50 9.94
C PRO A 49 -17.65 2.74 8.55
N GLY A 50 -17.66 1.71 7.71
CA GLY A 50 -18.15 1.78 6.33
C GLY A 50 -17.08 2.04 5.26
N ASP A 51 -15.83 2.34 5.64
CA ASP A 51 -14.73 2.44 4.68
C ASP A 51 -14.44 1.10 4.01
N LEU A 52 -13.95 1.17 2.76
CA LEU A 52 -13.53 0.03 1.96
C LEU A 52 -12.02 0.08 1.73
N VAL A 53 -11.29 -0.92 2.24
CA VAL A 53 -9.85 -1.11 1.99
C VAL A 53 -9.67 -2.17 0.92
N ILE A 54 -8.90 -1.84 -0.11
CA ILE A 54 -8.45 -2.79 -1.14
C ILE A 54 -7.00 -3.18 -0.83
N ALA A 55 -6.71 -4.47 -0.78
CA ALA A 55 -5.35 -4.96 -0.51
C ALA A 55 -4.96 -6.15 -1.40
N ASP A 56 -3.65 -6.33 -1.55
CA ASP A 56 -3.07 -7.43 -2.33
C ASP A 56 -3.40 -8.81 -1.73
N ARG A 57 -3.24 -9.83 -2.56
CA ARG A 57 -3.33 -11.22 -2.13
C ARG A 57 -2.29 -11.49 -1.03
N GLY A 58 -2.77 -11.97 0.12
CA GLY A 58 -1.91 -12.26 1.28
C GLY A 58 -1.95 -11.19 2.38
N PHE A 59 -2.62 -10.06 2.16
CA PHE A 59 -2.90 -9.07 3.21
C PHE A 59 -4.01 -9.57 4.15
N LEU A 60 -3.64 -10.44 5.08
CA LEU A 60 -4.55 -11.02 6.06
C LEU A 60 -4.78 -10.06 7.23
N ILE A 61 -5.55 -8.98 6.97
CA ILE A 61 -5.88 -7.93 7.96
C ILE A 61 -7.37 -7.86 8.29
N ARG A 62 -8.16 -8.84 7.83
CA ARG A 62 -9.62 -8.86 8.01
C ARG A 62 -10.01 -8.84 9.50
N ASP A 63 -9.25 -9.53 10.34
CA ASP A 63 -9.47 -9.56 11.79
C ASP A 63 -9.17 -8.22 12.48
N ILE A 64 -8.31 -7.38 11.89
CA ILE A 64 -8.04 -6.02 12.36
C ILE A 64 -9.17 -5.06 11.94
N LEU A 65 -9.70 -5.23 10.72
CA LEU A 65 -10.68 -4.31 10.11
C LEU A 65 -12.13 -4.62 10.52
N ASN A 66 -12.51 -5.90 10.66
CA ASN A 66 -13.87 -6.30 10.98
C ASN A 66 -14.42 -5.67 12.28
N PRO A 67 -13.69 -5.63 13.42
CA PRO A 67 -14.18 -4.99 14.65
C PRO A 67 -14.50 -3.50 14.48
N ARG A 68 -13.88 -2.86 13.49
CA ARG A 68 -14.06 -1.44 13.17
C ARG A 68 -15.15 -1.19 12.13
N LYS A 69 -15.83 -2.24 11.66
CA LYS A 69 -16.83 -2.20 10.58
C LYS A 69 -16.25 -1.63 9.28
N VAL A 70 -14.98 -1.92 9.01
CA VAL A 70 -14.30 -1.59 7.75
C VAL A 70 -14.32 -2.83 6.86
N GLU A 71 -14.69 -2.65 5.60
CA GLU A 71 -14.71 -3.72 4.62
C GLU A 71 -13.32 -3.95 4.01
N LEU A 72 -12.88 -5.21 3.98
CA LEU A 72 -11.68 -5.60 3.25
C LEU A 72 -12.04 -6.31 1.95
N ASN A 73 -11.71 -5.68 0.83
CA ASN A 73 -11.84 -6.24 -0.50
C ASN A 73 -10.48 -6.72 -1.02
N ILE A 74 -10.37 -8.04 -1.15
CA ILE A 74 -9.22 -8.68 -1.81
C ILE A 74 -9.74 -9.15 -3.17
N PRO A 75 -9.13 -8.74 -4.30
CA PRO A 75 -9.63 -9.10 -5.62
C PRO A 75 -9.82 -10.61 -5.77
N PRO A 76 -10.91 -11.05 -6.42
CA PRO A 76 -11.23 -12.46 -6.54
C PRO A 76 -10.15 -13.18 -7.34
N PHE A 77 -9.90 -14.43 -6.99
CA PHE A 77 -8.91 -15.27 -7.63
C PHE A 77 -9.55 -16.56 -8.12
N LEU A 78 -8.88 -17.18 -9.08
CA LEU A 78 -9.20 -18.52 -9.56
C LEU A 78 -8.85 -19.52 -8.46
N SER A 79 -9.73 -19.71 -7.47
CA SER A 79 -9.58 -20.66 -6.36
C SER A 79 -9.75 -22.11 -6.85
N GLY A 80 -8.90 -22.56 -7.78
CA GLY A 80 -9.04 -23.86 -8.44
C GLY A 80 -10.11 -23.93 -9.54
N ARG A 81 -10.63 -22.77 -9.98
CA ARG A 81 -11.56 -22.63 -11.11
C ARG A 81 -10.79 -22.23 -12.37
N ASP A 82 -11.24 -22.67 -13.55
CA ASP A 82 -10.57 -22.32 -14.81
C ASP A 82 -10.82 -20.87 -15.26
N ARG A 83 -11.94 -20.26 -14.85
CA ARG A 83 -12.33 -18.89 -15.23
C ARG A 83 -13.10 -18.17 -14.12
N LEU A 84 -13.01 -16.85 -14.10
CA LEU A 84 -13.88 -15.98 -13.30
C LEU A 84 -15.24 -15.85 -13.99
N THR A 85 -16.30 -15.60 -13.21
CA THR A 85 -17.60 -15.23 -13.78
C THR A 85 -17.55 -13.83 -14.42
N PRO A 86 -18.44 -13.49 -15.36
CA PRO A 86 -18.46 -12.16 -15.98
C PRO A 86 -18.57 -11.01 -14.96
N GLN A 87 -19.29 -11.22 -13.86
CA GLN A 87 -19.42 -10.24 -12.78
C GLN A 87 -18.13 -10.10 -11.97
N GLU A 88 -17.48 -11.22 -11.64
CA GLU A 88 -16.15 -11.23 -11.00
C GLU A 88 -15.10 -10.59 -11.92
N GLU A 89 -15.16 -10.78 -13.24
CA GLU A 89 -14.26 -10.12 -14.20
C GLU A 89 -14.41 -8.60 -14.19
N ILE A 90 -15.64 -8.07 -14.14
CA ILE A 90 -15.90 -6.63 -14.08
C ILE A 90 -15.35 -6.04 -12.77
N LEU A 91 -15.61 -6.69 -11.63
CA LEU A 91 -15.09 -6.30 -10.32
C LEU A 91 -13.56 -6.37 -10.29
N THR A 92 -12.97 -7.42 -10.84
CA THR A 92 -11.52 -7.60 -10.95
C THR A 92 -10.89 -6.50 -11.80
N LYS A 93 -11.50 -6.13 -12.93
CA LYS A 93 -11.01 -5.04 -13.77
C LYS A 93 -10.99 -3.71 -13.03
N ARG A 94 -12.04 -3.39 -12.27
CA ARG A 94 -12.11 -2.15 -11.47
C ARG A 94 -11.08 -2.15 -10.34
N ILE A 95 -10.95 -3.26 -9.61
CA ILE A 95 -9.99 -3.39 -8.50
C ILE A 95 -8.55 -3.34 -9.02
N ALA A 96 -8.27 -4.05 -10.13
CA ALA A 96 -6.96 -4.03 -10.78
C ALA A 96 -6.59 -2.63 -11.26
N TRP A 97 -7.56 -1.87 -11.77
CA TRP A 97 -7.34 -0.48 -12.17
C TRP A 97 -6.93 0.41 -11.00
N VAL A 98 -7.56 0.27 -9.83
CA VAL A 98 -7.15 1.00 -8.60
C VAL A 98 -5.77 0.53 -8.13
N GLY A 99 -5.47 -0.76 -8.20
CA GLY A 99 -4.14 -1.31 -7.88
C GLY A 99 -3.01 -0.74 -8.76
N ILE A 100 -3.28 -0.45 -10.03
CA ILE A 100 -2.30 0.21 -10.91
C ILE A 100 -1.93 1.61 -10.39
N HIS A 101 -2.86 2.35 -9.77
CA HIS A 101 -2.52 3.65 -9.18
C HIS A 101 -1.59 3.51 -7.98
N VAL A 102 -1.75 2.44 -7.20
CA VAL A 102 -0.83 2.09 -6.12
C VAL A 102 0.57 1.90 -6.66
N GLU A 103 0.74 1.03 -7.66
CA GLU A 103 2.03 0.75 -8.28
C GLU A 103 2.67 2.00 -8.91
N ARG A 104 1.89 2.88 -9.54
CA ARG A 104 2.41 4.11 -10.16
C ARG A 104 2.89 5.15 -9.15
N ALA A 105 2.14 5.38 -8.07
CA ALA A 105 2.62 6.23 -6.96
C ALA A 105 3.91 5.65 -6.37
N ILE A 106 3.87 4.33 -6.22
CA ILE A 106 4.96 3.42 -6.00
C ILE A 106 6.27 3.78 -6.72
N GLU A 107 6.16 3.67 -8.03
CA GLU A 107 7.22 3.92 -8.98
C GLU A 107 7.71 5.38 -8.93
N ARG A 108 6.80 6.35 -8.73
CA ARG A 108 7.19 7.76 -8.58
C ARG A 108 8.04 8.02 -7.35
N MET A 109 7.72 7.42 -6.21
CA MET A 109 8.58 7.53 -5.01
C MET A 109 9.96 6.92 -5.28
N LYS A 110 10.04 5.83 -6.03
CA LYS A 110 11.30 5.18 -6.40
C LYS A 110 12.18 5.96 -7.38
N LYS A 111 11.61 6.93 -8.11
CA LYS A 111 12.40 7.83 -8.97
C LYS A 111 13.32 8.75 -8.17
N PHE A 112 13.04 8.95 -6.88
CA PHE A 112 13.97 9.61 -5.96
C PHE A 112 15.10 8.64 -5.63
N LYS A 113 16.33 8.98 -6.03
CA LYS A 113 17.50 8.09 -5.88
C LYS A 113 17.66 7.54 -4.46
N ILE A 114 17.41 8.36 -3.44
CA ILE A 114 17.50 7.96 -2.02
C ILE A 114 16.57 6.80 -1.64
N ILE A 115 15.43 6.63 -2.32
CA ILE A 115 14.50 5.50 -2.14
C ILE A 115 14.77 4.38 -3.16
N GLY A 116 15.17 4.74 -4.38
CA GLY A 116 15.46 3.77 -5.44
C GLY A 116 16.75 2.96 -5.21
N THR A 117 17.65 3.41 -4.34
CA THR A 117 18.91 2.76 -3.98
C THR A 117 18.95 2.32 -2.53
N THR A 118 19.96 1.57 -2.11
CA THR A 118 20.13 1.18 -0.71
C THR A 118 20.31 2.43 0.16
N ILE A 119 19.49 2.57 1.20
CA ILE A 119 19.62 3.67 2.16
C ILE A 119 20.90 3.46 2.99
N PRO A 120 21.83 4.44 3.03
CA PRO A 120 22.99 4.38 3.91
C PRO A 120 22.60 4.18 5.38
N LEU A 121 23.39 3.41 6.14
CA LEU A 121 23.12 3.16 7.56
C LEU A 121 23.05 4.45 8.39
N SER A 122 23.81 5.48 8.02
CA SER A 122 23.76 6.81 8.64
C SER A 122 22.41 7.52 8.47
N LEU A 123 21.63 7.16 7.45
CA LEU A 123 20.31 7.71 7.18
C LEU A 123 19.17 6.82 7.69
N LYS A 124 19.46 5.62 8.21
CA LYS A 124 18.46 4.74 8.84
C LYS A 124 17.64 5.47 9.93
N PRO A 125 18.23 6.30 10.81
CA PRO A 125 17.46 7.00 11.86
C PRO A 125 16.42 8.00 11.35
N VAL A 126 16.56 8.47 10.10
CA VAL A 126 15.66 9.47 9.49
C VAL A 126 14.91 8.91 8.26
N ALA A 127 14.88 7.58 8.11
CA ALA A 127 14.31 6.93 6.94
C ALA A 127 12.80 7.17 6.83
N SER A 128 12.08 7.19 7.97
CA SER A 128 10.66 7.51 8.00
C SER A 128 10.39 8.90 7.44
N GLU A 129 11.11 9.92 7.90
CA GLU A 129 10.96 11.31 7.48
C GLU A 129 11.24 11.47 5.99
N ILE A 130 12.28 10.80 5.48
CA ILE A 130 12.59 10.77 4.05
C ILE A 130 11.41 10.22 3.24
N VAL A 131 10.83 9.09 3.66
CA VAL A 131 9.69 8.46 2.97
C VAL A 131 8.47 9.37 3.01
N HIS A 132 8.16 9.99 4.15
CA HIS A 132 7.04 10.92 4.27
C HIS A 132 7.20 12.13 3.36
N ILE A 133 8.35 12.81 3.39
CA ILE A 133 8.63 13.97 2.53
C ILE A 133 8.49 13.59 1.05
N ILE A 134 9.01 12.44 0.64
CA ILE A 134 8.90 11.98 -0.74
C ILE A 134 7.47 11.68 -1.13
N GLY A 135 6.68 11.07 -0.23
CA GLY A 135 5.24 10.88 -0.44
C GLY A 135 4.50 12.19 -0.69
N PHE A 136 4.78 13.21 0.13
CA PHE A 136 4.24 14.55 -0.08
C PHE A 136 4.65 15.13 -1.43
N LEU A 137 5.94 15.06 -1.79
CA LEU A 137 6.42 15.54 -3.08
C LEU A 137 5.76 14.83 -4.27
N VAL A 138 5.50 13.52 -4.16
CA VAL A 138 4.79 12.75 -5.20
C VAL A 138 3.35 13.23 -5.38
N ASN A 139 2.67 13.62 -4.29
CA ASN A 139 1.32 14.19 -4.37
C ASN A 139 1.27 15.56 -5.08
N TYR A 140 2.35 16.34 -5.05
CA TYR A 140 2.45 17.63 -5.75
C TYR A 140 2.82 17.51 -7.25
N GLN A 141 3.10 16.30 -7.72
CA GLN A 141 3.33 16.06 -9.15
C GLN A 141 2.01 16.03 -9.93
N SER A 142 2.09 15.97 -11.26
CA SER A 142 0.90 15.83 -12.11
C SER A 142 0.03 14.65 -11.68
N PRO A 143 -1.31 14.76 -11.70
CA PRO A 143 -2.21 13.71 -11.22
C PRO A 143 -1.89 12.32 -11.80
N LEU A 144 -2.02 11.28 -10.97
CA LEU A 144 -1.84 9.88 -11.37
C LEU A 144 -3.03 9.31 -12.13
N VAL A 145 -4.20 9.90 -11.88
CA VAL A 145 -5.47 9.63 -12.56
C VAL A 145 -5.77 10.83 -13.44
N LYS A 146 -6.17 10.56 -14.68
CA LYS A 146 -6.64 11.58 -15.64
C LYS A 146 -8.15 11.54 -15.72
#